data_AF-A0AAV5SHB0-F1
#
_entry.id   AF-A0AAV5SHB0-F1
#
_cell.length_a   1.000
_cell.length_b   1.000
_cell.length_c   1.000
_cell.angle_alpha   90.00
_cell.angle_beta   90.00
_cell.angle_gamma   90.00
#
_symmetry.space_group_name_H-M   'P 1'
#
loop_
_entity.id
_entity.type
_entity.pdbx_description
1 polymer ?
#
loop_
_entity_poly.entity_id
_entity_poly.type
_entity_poly.pdbx_seq_one_letter_code
_entity_poly.pdbx_strand_id
1 'polypeptide(L)'
;FSTMCTVRKASEMSSLNDKSLHDLLKTGEMALIPSNYSMLIPTSQMFLCAVMDFAQFSFSDFRKLSNEDRHSIVRRNFQLIQSLDGSYRAQYLFPNDDTVMATYMSFVNEESLNSFFDGCHNEIVKSFAIERVSDNCFLFKTLIHNCFKISYDMVGEYHWTSFRTKFEILESSEIV
;
A
#
# COMPACT_ATOMS: atom_id res chain seq x y z
N PHE A 1 4.73 12.29 -4.08
CA PHE A 1 4.66 11.04 -3.29
C PHE A 1 4.23 11.35 -1.87
N SER A 2 4.94 12.23 -1.14
CA SER A 2 4.55 12.71 0.21
C SER A 2 3.05 13.04 0.35
N THR A 3 2.48 13.93 -0.48
CA THR A 3 1.03 14.27 -0.41
C THR A 3 0.10 13.07 -0.50
N MET A 4 0.42 12.07 -1.33
CA MET A 4 -0.39 10.86 -1.47
C MET A 4 -0.34 10.03 -0.18
N CYS A 5 0.84 9.92 0.44
CA CYS A 5 1.03 9.26 1.73
C CYS A 5 0.30 10.00 2.84
N THR A 6 0.42 11.34 2.91
CA THR A 6 -0.26 12.16 3.92
C THR A 6 -1.78 11.99 3.86
N VAL A 7 -2.36 12.06 2.65
CA VAL A 7 -3.82 11.90 2.46
C VAL A 7 -4.26 10.51 2.93
N ARG A 8 -3.57 9.46 2.50
CA ARG A 8 -3.91 8.08 2.92
C ARG A 8 -3.76 7.88 4.42
N LYS A 9 -2.69 8.40 5.02
CA LYS A 9 -2.46 8.38 6.47
C LYS A 9 -3.60 9.04 7.22
N ALA A 10 -3.94 10.28 6.87
CA ALA A 10 -5.01 11.03 7.52
C ALA A 10 -6.37 10.32 7.38
N SER A 11 -6.65 9.82 6.17
CA SER A 11 -7.86 9.05 5.87
C SER A 11 -7.96 7.78 6.71
N GLU A 12 -6.90 7.00 6.81
CA GLU A 12 -6.91 5.75 7.58
C GLU A 12 -6.90 5.98 9.09
N MET A 13 -6.23 7.03 9.56
CA MET A 13 -6.29 7.46 10.97
C MET A 13 -7.71 7.82 11.39
N SER A 14 -8.52 8.39 10.50
CA SER A 14 -9.93 8.69 10.80
C SER A 14 -10.80 7.45 11.01
N SER A 15 -10.32 6.27 10.60
CA SER A 15 -11.01 4.98 10.78
C SER A 15 -10.58 4.25 12.07
N LEU A 16 -9.62 4.80 12.82
CA LEU A 16 -9.20 4.24 14.10
C LEU A 16 -10.21 4.54 15.21
N ASN A 17 -10.30 3.65 16.20
CA ASN A 17 -11.00 3.96 17.44
C ASN A 17 -10.20 5.01 18.26
N ASP A 18 -10.88 5.73 19.16
CA ASP A 18 -10.29 6.80 19.97
C ASP A 18 -9.02 6.37 20.69
N LYS A 19 -9.00 5.17 21.28
CA LYS A 19 -7.82 4.67 22.00
C LYS A 19 -6.63 4.50 21.07
N SER A 20 -6.80 3.80 19.95
CA SER A 20 -5.75 3.59 18.95
C SER A 20 -5.24 4.90 18.35
N LEU A 21 -6.14 5.87 18.12
CA LEU A 21 -5.77 7.20 17.64
C LEU A 21 -4.93 7.96 18.69
N HIS A 22 -5.35 7.94 19.96
CA HIS A 22 -4.61 8.60 21.04
C HIS A 22 -3.25 7.97 21.29
N ASP A 23 -3.15 6.65 21.24
CA ASP A 23 -1.89 5.93 21.37
C ASP A 23 -0.93 6.34 20.24
N LEU A 24 -1.41 6.37 19.00
CA LEU A 24 -0.66 6.85 17.83
C LEU A 24 -0.17 8.30 18.00
N LEU A 25 -1.03 9.21 18.44
CA LEU A 25 -0.67 10.62 18.64
C LEU A 25 0.34 10.82 19.77
N LYS A 26 0.31 9.95 20.79
CA LYS A 26 1.18 10.05 21.95
C LYS A 26 2.58 9.50 21.68
N THR A 27 2.70 8.37 20.98
CA THR A 27 3.98 7.72 20.71
C THR A 27 4.64 8.24 19.43
N GLY A 28 3.84 8.75 18.48
CA GLY A 28 4.29 9.03 17.12
C GLY A 28 4.53 7.77 16.28
N GLU A 29 4.35 6.59 16.87
CA GLU A 29 4.58 5.31 16.21
C GLU A 29 3.27 4.81 15.58
N MET A 30 3.32 4.59 14.26
CA MET A 30 2.20 4.03 13.52
C MET A 30 1.97 2.56 13.89
N ALA A 31 1.01 2.31 14.76
CA ALA A 31 0.56 0.95 15.04
C ALA A 31 -0.11 0.36 13.79
N LEU A 32 0.56 -0.59 13.17
CA LEU A 32 0.01 -1.37 12.08
C LEU A 32 -1.05 -2.32 12.63
N ILE A 33 -2.20 -2.41 11.96
CA ILE A 33 -3.32 -3.25 12.39
C ILE A 33 -3.64 -4.34 11.37
N PRO A 34 -4.11 -5.52 11.79
CA PRO A 34 -4.64 -6.51 10.84
C PRO A 34 -5.78 -5.91 10.01
N SER A 35 -5.71 -6.10 8.70
CA SER A 35 -6.71 -5.62 7.76
C SER A 35 -7.94 -6.52 7.75
N ASN A 36 -9.07 -5.98 7.27
CA ASN A 36 -10.25 -6.76 6.95
C ASN A 36 -10.89 -6.26 5.65
N TYR A 37 -11.75 -7.10 5.08
CA TYR A 37 -12.42 -6.85 3.82
C TYR A 37 -13.20 -5.52 3.81
N SER A 38 -13.89 -5.21 4.91
CA SER A 38 -14.71 -4.00 5.05
C SER A 38 -13.86 -2.72 5.07
N MET A 39 -12.63 -2.78 5.58
CA MET A 39 -11.67 -1.67 5.53
C MET A 39 -11.04 -1.48 4.16
N LEU A 40 -10.81 -2.55 3.41
CA LEU A 40 -10.07 -2.50 2.15
C LEU A 40 -10.80 -1.68 1.09
N ILE A 41 -12.13 -1.78 0.99
CA ILE A 41 -12.92 -1.09 -0.04
C ILE A 41 -12.81 0.44 0.09
N PRO A 42 -13.18 1.08 1.21
CA PRO A 42 -13.10 2.53 1.34
C PRO A 42 -11.66 3.05 1.25
N THR A 43 -10.69 2.33 1.82
CA THR A 43 -9.27 2.75 1.75
C THR A 43 -8.72 2.66 0.33
N SER A 44 -9.11 1.66 -0.45
CA SER A 44 -8.75 1.55 -1.87
C SER A 44 -9.34 2.70 -2.70
N GLN A 45 -10.57 3.12 -2.42
CA GLN A 45 -11.17 4.28 -3.10
C GLN A 45 -10.41 5.57 -2.79
N MET A 46 -10.06 5.79 -1.53
CA MET A 46 -9.25 6.95 -1.12
C MET A 46 -7.86 6.93 -1.77
N PHE A 47 -7.23 5.76 -1.84
CA PHE A 47 -5.95 5.61 -2.53
C PHE A 47 -6.07 5.89 -4.04
N LEU A 48 -7.13 5.42 -4.69
CA LEU A 48 -7.38 5.70 -6.11
C LEU A 48 -7.46 7.21 -6.37
N CYS A 49 -8.20 7.95 -5.53
CA CYS A 49 -8.28 9.40 -5.60
C CYS A 49 -6.92 10.06 -5.37
N ALA A 50 -6.18 9.63 -4.35
CA ALA A 50 -4.84 10.16 -4.05
C ALA A 50 -3.85 9.93 -5.21
N VAL A 51 -3.92 8.78 -5.89
CA VAL A 51 -3.11 8.48 -7.09
C VAL A 51 -3.52 9.39 -8.26
N MET A 52 -4.82 9.61 -8.47
CA MET A 52 -5.32 10.52 -9.48
C MET A 52 -4.76 11.93 -9.28
N ASP A 53 -4.85 12.47 -8.07
CA ASP A 53 -4.38 13.80 -7.74
C ASP A 53 -2.86 13.89 -7.85
N PHE A 54 -2.14 12.91 -7.30
CA PHE A 54 -0.69 12.82 -7.43
C PHE A 54 -0.25 12.85 -8.89
N ALA A 55 -0.90 12.10 -9.77
CA ALA A 55 -0.58 12.07 -11.19
C ALA A 55 -0.84 13.42 -11.87
N GLN A 56 -1.93 14.10 -11.52
CA GLN A 56 -2.22 15.45 -12.03
C GLN A 56 -1.21 16.50 -11.59
N PHE A 57 -0.76 16.44 -10.33
CA PHE A 57 0.24 17.36 -9.80
C PHE A 57 1.62 17.10 -10.41
N SER A 58 1.99 15.83 -10.57
CA SER A 58 3.36 15.42 -10.93
C SER A 58 3.62 15.36 -12.43
N PHE A 59 2.60 15.09 -13.24
CA PHE A 59 2.78 14.88 -14.69
C PHE A 59 1.92 15.87 -15.48
N SER A 60 2.58 16.86 -16.09
CA SER A 60 1.90 17.90 -16.89
C SER A 60 1.11 17.33 -18.05
N ASP A 61 1.58 16.26 -18.67
CA ASP A 61 0.88 15.63 -19.81
C ASP A 61 -0.34 14.85 -19.35
N PHE A 62 -0.26 14.19 -18.19
CA PHE A 62 -1.43 13.56 -17.57
C PHE A 62 -2.52 14.59 -17.27
N ARG A 63 -2.15 15.81 -16.83
CA ARG A 63 -3.08 16.90 -16.56
C ARG A 63 -3.85 17.39 -17.80
N LYS A 64 -3.27 17.27 -18.99
CA LYS A 64 -3.89 17.68 -20.27
C LYS A 64 -4.93 16.69 -20.78
N LEU A 65 -4.92 15.46 -20.26
CA LEU A 65 -5.87 14.41 -20.66
C LEU A 65 -7.28 14.72 -20.17
N SER A 66 -8.28 14.15 -20.86
CA SER A 66 -9.67 14.22 -20.42
C SER A 66 -9.86 13.53 -19.06
N ASN A 67 -10.93 13.86 -18.33
CA ASN A 67 -11.27 13.15 -17.09
C ASN A 67 -11.43 11.64 -17.30
N GLU A 68 -12.02 11.25 -18.42
CA GLU A 68 -12.25 9.86 -18.79
C GLU A 68 -10.94 9.10 -19.01
N ASP A 69 -10.02 9.69 -19.77
CA ASP A 69 -8.70 9.08 -20.05
C ASP A 69 -7.87 8.95 -18.77
N ARG A 70 -7.86 10.00 -17.93
CA ARG A 70 -7.17 9.97 -16.63
C ARG A 70 -7.69 8.84 -15.76
N HIS A 71 -9.01 8.76 -15.60
CA HIS A 71 -9.65 7.70 -14.83
C HIS A 71 -9.36 6.32 -15.42
N SER A 72 -9.43 6.15 -16.74
CA SER A 72 -9.15 4.89 -17.44
C SER A 72 -7.72 4.41 -17.19
N ILE A 73 -6.73 5.30 -17.33
CA ILE A 73 -5.31 4.99 -17.11
C ILE A 73 -5.09 4.54 -15.66
N VAL A 74 -5.55 5.31 -14.68
CA VAL A 74 -5.29 4.97 -13.27
C VAL A 74 -6.07 3.72 -12.87
N ARG A 75 -7.34 3.60 -13.23
CA ARG A 75 -8.16 2.42 -12.90
C ARG A 75 -7.56 1.13 -13.45
N ARG A 76 -7.08 1.13 -14.70
CA ARG A 76 -6.47 -0.06 -15.33
C ARG A 76 -5.16 -0.47 -14.67
N ASN A 77 -4.43 0.49 -14.09
CA ASN A 77 -3.13 0.24 -13.46
C ASN A 77 -3.21 0.20 -11.91
N PHE A 78 -4.39 0.39 -11.33
CA PHE A 78 -4.53 0.62 -9.89
C PHE A 78 -4.05 -0.57 -9.05
N GLN A 79 -4.40 -1.79 -9.45
CA GLN A 79 -3.94 -3.01 -8.77
C GLN A 79 -2.42 -3.12 -8.77
N LEU A 80 -1.77 -2.81 -9.90
CA LEU A 80 -0.31 -2.82 -9.99
C LEU A 80 0.31 -1.77 -9.07
N ILE A 81 -0.24 -0.54 -9.07
CA ILE A 81 0.21 0.54 -8.18
C ILE A 81 0.07 0.13 -6.71
N GLN A 82 -1.05 -0.49 -6.36
CA GLN A 82 -1.31 -0.96 -5.00
C GLN A 82 -0.37 -2.10 -4.58
N SER A 83 -0.12 -3.07 -5.46
CA SER A 83 0.84 -4.14 -5.21
C SER A 83 2.26 -3.61 -5.04
N LEU A 84 2.68 -2.65 -5.88
CA LEU A 84 4.01 -2.02 -5.78
C LEU A 84 4.18 -1.26 -4.47
N ASP A 85 3.22 -0.40 -4.13
CA ASP A 85 3.22 0.37 -2.88
C ASP A 85 3.22 -0.54 -1.65
N GLY A 86 2.28 -1.50 -1.60
CA GLY A 86 2.13 -2.39 -0.47
C GLY A 86 3.37 -3.26 -0.25
N SER A 87 3.98 -3.75 -1.33
CA SER A 87 5.11 -4.66 -1.21
C SER A 87 6.43 -3.93 -0.92
N TYR A 88 6.62 -2.72 -1.44
CA TYR A 88 7.74 -1.87 -1.03
C TYR A 88 7.73 -1.67 0.48
N ARG A 89 6.55 -1.32 1.03
CA ARG A 89 6.36 -1.09 2.46
C ARG A 89 6.47 -2.36 3.28
N ALA A 90 5.92 -3.47 2.79
CA ALA A 90 6.06 -4.78 3.43
C ALA A 90 7.52 -5.22 3.53
N GLN A 91 8.31 -5.06 2.46
CA GLN A 91 9.73 -5.40 2.46
C GLN A 91 10.53 -4.57 3.47
N TYR A 92 10.12 -3.33 3.73
CA TYR A 92 10.77 -2.45 4.70
C TYR A 92 10.35 -2.76 6.14
N LEU A 93 9.05 -2.94 6.38
CA LEU A 93 8.47 -3.16 7.72
C LEU A 93 8.62 -4.61 8.20
N PHE A 94 8.62 -5.57 7.27
CA PHE A 94 8.58 -7.00 7.53
C PHE A 94 9.56 -7.77 6.62
N PRO A 95 10.87 -7.48 6.67
CA PRO A 95 11.83 -8.02 5.69
C PRO A 95 11.95 -9.55 5.67
N ASN A 96 11.56 -10.22 6.77
CA ASN A 96 11.68 -11.66 6.96
C ASN A 96 10.32 -12.36 7.14
N ASP A 97 9.22 -11.65 6.91
CA ASP A 97 7.86 -12.17 7.09
C ASP A 97 7.13 -12.25 5.73
N ASP A 98 6.07 -13.03 5.64
CA ASP A 98 5.17 -13.08 4.47
C ASP A 98 4.01 -12.08 4.57
N THR A 99 4.08 -11.17 5.54
CA THR A 99 3.15 -10.08 5.74
C THR A 99 3.10 -9.14 4.52
N VAL A 100 1.91 -8.87 4.03
CA VAL A 100 1.63 -7.94 2.94
C VAL A 100 0.90 -6.71 3.49
N MET A 101 1.29 -5.52 3.05
CA MET A 101 0.54 -4.30 3.36
C MET A 101 -0.72 -4.23 2.50
N ALA A 102 -1.89 -4.37 3.12
CA ALA A 102 -3.18 -4.25 2.44
C ALA A 102 -3.56 -2.79 2.20
N THR A 103 -3.22 -1.90 3.15
CA THR A 103 -3.50 -0.46 3.09
C THR A 103 -2.32 0.34 3.64
N TYR A 104 -2.48 1.66 3.85
CA TYR A 104 -1.44 2.48 4.47
C TYR A 104 -1.17 2.07 5.93
N MET A 105 -2.17 1.71 6.71
CA MET A 105 -2.01 1.40 8.14
C MET A 105 -2.33 -0.05 8.49
N SER A 106 -2.70 -0.88 7.50
CA SER A 106 -3.08 -2.27 7.74
C SER A 106 -2.32 -3.29 6.91
N PHE A 107 -2.20 -4.48 7.49
CA PHE A 107 -1.47 -5.60 6.91
C PHE A 107 -2.32 -6.88 6.91
N VAL A 108 -1.90 -7.86 6.10
CA VAL A 108 -2.44 -9.22 6.09
C VAL A 108 -1.26 -10.18 6.12
N ASN A 109 -1.36 -11.19 6.97
CA ASN A 109 -0.40 -12.29 7.12
C ASN A 109 -1.18 -13.61 7.29
N GLU A 110 -0.48 -14.73 7.44
CA GLU A 110 -1.10 -16.05 7.57
C GLU A 110 -2.11 -16.11 8.73
N GLU A 111 -1.78 -15.52 9.88
CA GLU A 111 -2.61 -15.52 11.08
C GLU A 111 -3.92 -14.71 10.89
N SER A 112 -3.81 -13.54 10.27
CA SER A 112 -4.93 -12.61 10.07
C SER A 112 -5.81 -12.93 8.86
N LEU A 113 -5.29 -13.69 7.88
CA LEU A 113 -5.98 -14.01 6.63
C LEU A 113 -7.34 -14.70 6.84
N ASN A 114 -7.45 -15.56 7.86
CA ASN A 114 -8.71 -16.22 8.19
C ASN A 114 -9.79 -15.23 8.65
N SER A 115 -9.40 -14.23 9.43
CA SER A 115 -10.31 -13.18 9.92
C SER A 115 -10.57 -12.06 8.91
N PHE A 116 -9.70 -11.93 7.89
CA PHE A 116 -9.80 -10.89 6.87
C PHE A 116 -11.19 -10.85 6.20
N PHE A 117 -11.76 -12.02 5.94
CA PHE A 117 -13.05 -12.16 5.23
C PHE A 117 -14.29 -12.16 6.14
N ASP A 118 -14.16 -11.96 7.46
CA ASP A 118 -15.29 -12.05 8.39
C ASP A 118 -16.40 -10.99 8.14
N GLY A 119 -16.07 -9.89 7.45
CA GLY A 119 -17.02 -8.86 7.02
C GLY A 119 -17.60 -9.03 5.60
N CYS A 120 -17.26 -10.11 4.89
CA CYS A 120 -17.73 -10.34 3.53
C CYS A 120 -19.17 -10.89 3.54
N HIS A 121 -20.11 -10.15 2.94
CA HIS A 121 -21.54 -10.49 2.94
C HIS A 121 -21.89 -11.63 1.97
N ASN A 122 -21.03 -11.86 0.98
CA ASN A 122 -21.18 -12.99 0.09
C ASN A 122 -20.45 -14.17 0.72
N GLU A 123 -21.11 -15.31 0.82
CA GLU A 123 -20.46 -16.62 0.87
C GLU A 123 -19.75 -16.91 -0.47
N ILE A 124 -18.97 -15.95 -0.99
CA ILE A 124 -17.80 -16.29 -1.80
C ILE A 124 -17.12 -17.38 -1.01
N VAL A 125 -16.88 -18.52 -1.66
CA VAL A 125 -16.27 -19.71 -1.07
C VAL A 125 -15.02 -19.25 -0.32
N LYS A 126 -15.15 -18.96 0.98
CA LYS A 126 -14.15 -18.21 1.77
C LYS A 126 -12.84 -18.97 1.73
N SER A 127 -12.93 -20.30 1.75
CA SER A 127 -11.83 -21.23 1.54
C SER A 127 -11.11 -21.03 0.20
N PHE A 128 -11.84 -20.89 -0.93
CA PHE A 128 -11.24 -20.64 -2.25
C PHE A 128 -10.57 -19.26 -2.32
N ALA A 129 -11.18 -18.24 -1.73
CA ALA A 129 -10.59 -16.90 -1.68
C ALA A 129 -9.31 -16.87 -0.83
N ILE A 130 -9.32 -17.54 0.33
CA ILE A 130 -8.15 -17.67 1.20
C ILE A 130 -7.03 -18.43 0.48
N GLU A 131 -7.33 -19.56 -0.14
CA GLU A 131 -6.36 -20.35 -0.92
C GLU A 131 -5.72 -19.50 -2.02
N ARG A 132 -6.53 -18.79 -2.81
CA ARG A 132 -6.03 -17.91 -3.88
C ARG A 132 -5.21 -16.74 -3.38
N VAL A 133 -5.59 -16.12 -2.26
CA VAL A 133 -4.82 -15.03 -1.67
C VAL A 133 -3.48 -15.55 -1.15
N SER A 134 -3.47 -16.71 -0.51
CA SER A 134 -2.23 -17.34 -0.03
C SER A 134 -1.26 -17.62 -1.18
N ASP A 135 -1.73 -18.27 -2.25
CA ASP A 135 -0.93 -18.54 -3.46
C ASP A 135 -0.38 -17.25 -4.07
N ASN A 136 -1.23 -16.22 -4.17
CA ASN A 136 -0.85 -14.94 -4.75
C ASN A 136 0.16 -14.19 -3.86
N CYS A 137 0.01 -14.18 -2.54
CA CYS A 137 0.97 -13.54 -1.64
C CYS A 137 2.38 -14.12 -1.82
N PHE A 138 2.49 -15.45 -1.92
CA PHE A 138 3.75 -16.13 -2.17
C PHE A 138 4.37 -15.74 -3.54
N LEU A 139 3.56 -15.74 -4.60
CA LEU A 139 3.99 -15.35 -5.94
C LEU A 139 4.42 -13.88 -6.00
N PHE A 140 3.66 -12.99 -5.37
CA PHE A 140 3.96 -11.55 -5.33
C PHE A 140 5.28 -11.28 -4.62
N LYS A 141 5.54 -11.90 -3.47
CA LYS A 141 6.82 -11.76 -2.76
C LYS A 141 7.98 -12.20 -3.64
N THR A 142 7.83 -13.34 -4.31
CA THR A 142 8.87 -13.86 -5.22
C THR A 142 9.12 -12.91 -6.39
N LEU A 143 8.07 -12.43 -7.04
CA LEU A 143 8.18 -11.47 -8.16
C LEU A 143 8.84 -10.17 -7.72
N ILE A 144 8.47 -9.66 -6.55
CA ILE A 144 8.93 -8.35 -6.09
C ILE A 144 10.36 -8.43 -5.58
N HIS A 145 10.73 -9.50 -4.86
CA HIS A 145 12.11 -9.78 -4.53
C HIS A 145 12.97 -9.84 -5.79
N ASN A 146 12.50 -10.55 -6.83
CA ASN A 146 13.21 -10.64 -8.10
C ASN A 146 13.27 -9.31 -8.85
N CYS A 147 12.19 -8.54 -8.91
CA CYS A 147 12.16 -7.22 -9.55
C CYS A 147 13.07 -6.21 -8.84
N PHE A 148 13.07 -6.18 -7.51
CA PHE A 148 13.98 -5.34 -6.74
C PHE A 148 15.42 -5.78 -6.92
N LYS A 149 15.70 -7.09 -6.91
CA LYS A 149 17.03 -7.64 -7.16
C LYS A 149 17.53 -7.31 -8.57
N ILE A 150 16.72 -7.52 -9.60
CA ILE A 150 17.06 -7.16 -10.99
C ILE A 150 17.30 -5.65 -11.11
N SER A 151 16.44 -4.82 -10.49
CA SER A 151 16.62 -3.37 -10.49
C SER A 151 17.91 -2.98 -9.75
N TYR A 152 18.24 -3.67 -8.66
CA TYR A 152 19.48 -3.51 -7.92
C TYR A 152 20.70 -3.84 -8.78
N ASP A 153 20.68 -5.00 -9.42
CA ASP A 153 21.75 -5.51 -10.27
C ASP A 153 21.95 -4.64 -11.52
N MET A 154 20.86 -4.09 -12.08
CA MET A 154 20.91 -3.22 -13.27
C MET A 154 21.38 -1.80 -12.97
N VAL A 155 20.96 -1.23 -11.85
CA VAL A 155 21.18 0.19 -11.52
C VAL A 155 22.47 0.38 -10.72
N GLY A 156 22.98 -0.69 -10.12
CA GLY A 156 24.18 -0.67 -9.28
C GLY A 156 23.90 -0.07 -7.90
N GLU A 157 24.66 -0.52 -6.91
CA GLU A 157 24.52 -0.19 -5.48
C GLU A 157 24.47 1.33 -5.21
N TYR A 158 25.21 2.13 -5.98
CA TYR A 158 25.34 3.58 -5.80
C TYR A 158 24.08 4.37 -6.21
N HIS A 159 23.43 3.99 -7.30
CA HIS A 159 22.21 4.67 -7.76
C HIS A 159 20.98 4.20 -6.97
N TRP A 160 20.98 2.95 -6.50
CA TRP A 160 19.95 2.47 -5.60
C TRP A 160 20.02 3.14 -4.23
N THR A 161 21.20 3.28 -3.64
CA THR A 161 21.35 4.07 -2.39
C THR A 161 20.89 5.50 -2.58
N SER A 162 21.20 6.17 -3.69
CA SER A 162 20.68 7.52 -3.98
C SER A 162 19.15 7.57 -4.11
N PHE A 163 18.52 6.59 -4.78
CA PHE A 163 17.07 6.49 -4.88
C PHE A 163 16.44 6.24 -3.50
N ARG A 164 17.02 5.31 -2.73
CA ARG A 164 16.63 4.97 -1.37
C ARG A 164 16.73 6.17 -0.43
N THR A 165 17.85 6.88 -0.42
CA THR A 165 18.04 8.08 0.41
C THR A 165 17.05 9.18 0.02
N LYS A 166 16.75 9.37 -1.26
CA LYS A 166 15.71 10.34 -1.67
C LYS A 166 14.31 9.92 -1.21
N PHE A 167 14.02 8.63 -1.16
CA PHE A 167 12.75 8.10 -0.68
C PHE A 167 12.64 8.16 0.86
N GLU A 168 13.70 7.81 1.57
CA GLU A 168 13.82 7.91 3.04
C GLU A 168 13.77 9.37 3.51
N ILE A 169 14.34 10.32 2.76
CA ILE A 169 14.20 11.76 3.03
C ILE A 169 12.74 12.19 2.88
N LEU A 170 12.01 11.65 1.90
CA LEU A 170 10.59 11.96 1.73
C LEU A 170 9.72 11.38 2.87
N GLU A 171 10.08 10.23 3.43
CA GLU A 171 9.39 9.65 4.60
C GLU A 171 9.77 10.32 5.93
N SER A 172 11.04 10.69 6.11
CA SER A 172 11.54 11.34 7.33
C SER A 172 11.22 12.84 7.41
N SER A 173 10.99 13.50 6.27
CA SER A 173 10.50 14.88 6.22
C SER A 173 9.05 15.06 6.72
N GLU A 174 8.37 13.97 7.09
CA GLU A 174 7.03 13.97 7.70
C GLU A 174 7.02 13.51 9.18
N ILE A 175 8.19 13.43 9.84
CA ILE A 175 8.34 13.12 11.28
C ILE A 175 8.73 14.38 12.10
N VAL A 176 8.42 15.59 11.61
CA VAL A 176 8.53 16.82 12.42
C VAL A 176 7.22 17.60 12.39
#